data_AF-A0A6G4CQ68-F1
#
_entry.id   AF-A0A6G4CQ68-F1
#
_cell.length_a   1.000
_cell.length_b   1.000
_cell.length_c   1.000
_cell.angle_alpha   90.00
_cell.angle_beta   90.00
_cell.angle_gamma   90.00
#
_symmetry.space_group_name_H-M   'P 1'
#
loop_
_entity.id
_entity.type
_entity.pdbx_description
1 polymer ?
#
loop_
_entity_poly.entity_id
_entity_poly.type
_entity_poly.pdbx_seq_one_letter_code
_entity_poly.pdbx_strand_id
1 'polypeptide(L)'
;MNFTNELDIDDNNYYDVLFETVLAPEGDCFNISAVLRMHNIEDDEEKILGYASIYLFNEFMLDTWDNLLDISDSISGDVLEVMYVLEKAKENENIFGLITVIDHIEIYNEYRNKGYSSILINKIIEYFNYINVNYVGLIPARIYSDRVVQNEDKAIQYYINKGFKPLSRHLDGDLVMGKSLI
;
A
#
# COMPACT_ATOMS: atom_id res chain seq x y z
N MET A 1 -2.33 19.44 19.03
CA MET A 1 -2.52 20.14 17.74
C MET A 1 -3.59 19.39 16.98
N ASN A 2 -4.72 20.02 16.69
CA ASN A 2 -5.74 19.46 15.81
C ASN A 2 -5.27 19.68 14.37
N PHE A 3 -4.87 18.61 13.70
CA PHE A 3 -4.67 18.65 12.26
C PHE A 3 -6.05 18.42 11.63
N THR A 4 -6.64 19.48 11.09
CA THR A 4 -7.71 19.30 10.12
C THR A 4 -7.10 18.62 8.90
N ASN A 5 -7.58 17.43 8.56
CA ASN A 5 -7.31 16.75 7.28
C ASN A 5 -8.05 17.48 6.13
N GLU A 6 -8.04 18.81 6.14
CA GLU A 6 -8.56 19.59 5.03
C GLU A 6 -7.53 19.51 3.92
N LEU A 7 -7.89 18.79 2.85
CA LEU A 7 -7.18 18.85 1.60
C LEU A 7 -7.16 20.33 1.18
N ASP A 8 -5.97 20.87 0.94
CA ASP A 8 -5.79 22.18 0.33
C ASP A 8 -6.09 22.01 -1.17
N ILE A 9 -7.37 21.82 -1.48
CA ILE A 9 -7.87 21.66 -2.85
C ILE A 9 -7.95 23.05 -3.45
N ASP A 10 -6.98 23.36 -4.30
CA ASP A 10 -7.11 24.44 -5.25
C ASP A 10 -8.08 23.99 -6.36
N ASP A 11 -9.19 24.72 -6.51
CA ASP A 11 -10.26 24.46 -7.49
C ASP A 11 -9.74 24.43 -8.95
N ASN A 12 -8.55 24.98 -9.19
CA ASN A 12 -7.88 24.96 -10.50
C ASN A 12 -7.11 23.67 -10.80
N ASN A 13 -7.07 22.70 -9.87
CA ASN A 13 -6.35 21.45 -10.07
C ASN A 13 -7.29 20.24 -9.97
N TYR A 14 -7.06 19.24 -10.83
CA TYR A 14 -7.61 17.89 -10.63
C TYR A 14 -6.49 16.87 -10.40
N TYR A 15 -6.84 15.79 -9.71
CA TYR A 15 -5.90 14.76 -9.30
C TYR A 15 -6.33 13.41 -9.84
N ASP A 16 -5.39 12.68 -10.44
CA ASP A 16 -5.59 11.31 -10.89
C ASP A 16 -4.43 10.41 -10.46
N VAL A 17 -4.63 9.09 -10.60
CA VAL A 17 -3.58 8.12 -10.38
C VAL A 17 -3.43 7.29 -11.65
N LEU A 18 -2.24 7.31 -12.23
CA LEU A 18 -1.88 6.42 -13.32
C LEU A 18 -1.46 5.07 -12.74
N PHE A 19 -2.11 4.01 -13.20
CA PHE A 19 -1.74 2.63 -12.85
C PHE A 19 -1.06 1.96 -14.03
N GLU A 20 0.13 1.42 -13.82
CA GLU A 20 0.78 0.54 -14.78
C GLU A 20 0.98 -0.83 -14.14
N THR A 21 0.68 -1.89 -14.88
CA THR A 21 0.77 -3.26 -14.39
C THR A 21 1.70 -4.05 -15.30
N VAL A 22 2.71 -4.67 -14.70
CA VAL A 22 3.69 -5.49 -15.41
C VAL A 22 3.84 -6.83 -14.70
N LEU A 23 4.15 -7.88 -15.44
CA LEU A 23 4.56 -9.15 -14.82
C LEU A 23 5.88 -8.92 -14.08
N ALA A 24 5.93 -9.31 -12.82
CA ALA A 24 7.16 -9.19 -12.04
C ALA A 24 8.22 -10.16 -12.60
N PRO A 25 9.48 -9.74 -12.76
CA PRO A 25 10.53 -10.63 -13.22
C PRO A 25 10.83 -11.78 -12.25
N GLU A 26 10.44 -11.63 -10.99
CA GLU A 26 10.68 -12.58 -9.89
C GLU A 26 9.73 -13.80 -9.89
N GLY A 27 8.60 -13.77 -10.60
CA GLY A 27 7.69 -14.91 -10.63
C GLY A 27 6.26 -14.62 -11.08
N ASP A 28 5.34 -15.52 -10.71
CA ASP A 28 3.91 -15.50 -11.06
C ASP A 28 3.12 -14.47 -10.23
N CYS A 29 3.58 -13.22 -10.23
CA CYS A 29 2.89 -12.07 -9.63
C CYS A 29 3.01 -10.84 -10.52
N PHE A 30 2.15 -9.85 -10.29
CA PHE A 30 2.22 -8.57 -11.00
C PHE A 30 2.79 -7.49 -10.09
N ASN A 31 3.68 -6.66 -10.63
CA ASN A 31 4.00 -5.37 -10.05
C ASN A 31 3.02 -4.33 -10.61
N ILE A 32 2.41 -3.56 -9.73
CA ILE A 32 1.54 -2.44 -10.04
C ILE A 32 2.21 -1.17 -9.53
N SER A 33 2.57 -0.28 -10.46
CA SER A 33 2.98 1.07 -10.12
C SER A 33 1.74 1.97 -10.09
N ALA A 34 1.65 2.84 -9.09
CA ALA A 34 0.59 3.82 -8.97
C ALA A 34 1.20 5.21 -8.80
N VAL A 35 1.02 6.11 -9.78
CA VAL A 35 1.63 7.44 -9.79
C VAL A 35 0.55 8.50 -9.60
N LEU A 36 0.63 9.27 -8.51
CA LEU A 36 -0.28 10.39 -8.25
C LEU A 36 0.15 11.61 -9.05
N ARG A 37 -0.77 12.14 -9.85
CA ARG A 37 -0.53 13.32 -10.67
C ARG A 37 -1.54 14.41 -10.35
N MET A 38 -1.08 15.64 -10.45
CA MET A 38 -1.87 16.85 -10.38
C MET A 38 -1.82 17.54 -11.72
N HIS A 39 -2.98 17.94 -12.21
CA HIS A 39 -3.14 18.61 -13.49
C HIS A 39 -3.76 19.97 -13.25
N ASN A 40 -3.12 21.02 -13.75
CA ASN A 40 -3.65 22.37 -13.70
C ASN A 40 -4.58 22.60 -14.90
N ILE A 41 -5.82 23.02 -14.62
CA ILE A 41 -6.88 23.19 -15.62
C ILE A 41 -6.62 24.40 -16.53
N GLU A 42 -5.92 25.43 -16.05
CA GLU A 42 -5.69 26.67 -16.78
C GLU A 42 -4.56 26.55 -17.81
N ASP A 43 -3.47 25.88 -17.46
CA ASP A 43 -2.24 25.81 -18.27
C ASP A 43 -1.84 24.41 -18.74
N ASP A 44 -2.62 23.38 -18.38
CA ASP A 44 -2.39 21.97 -18.74
C ASP A 44 -1.05 21.42 -18.19
N GLU A 45 -0.48 22.05 -17.15
CA GLU A 45 0.74 21.57 -16.49
C GLU A 45 0.45 20.31 -15.65
N GLU A 46 1.22 19.24 -15.88
CA GLU A 46 1.21 18.01 -15.08
C GLU A 46 2.36 17.99 -14.07
N LYS A 47 2.06 17.65 -12.81
CA LYS A 47 3.05 17.43 -11.76
C LYS A 47 2.86 16.07 -11.11
N ILE A 48 3.96 15.32 -10.98
CA ILE A 48 3.99 14.07 -10.21
C ILE A 48 4.17 14.42 -8.73
N LEU A 49 3.21 14.01 -7.90
CA LEU A 49 3.22 14.33 -6.47
C LEU A 49 3.80 13.22 -5.60
N GLY A 50 3.75 11.98 -6.10
CA GLY A 50 4.16 10.79 -5.37
C GLY A 50 3.79 9.52 -6.11
N TYR A 51 4.16 8.39 -5.52
CA TYR A 51 3.98 7.08 -6.13
C TYR A 51 3.82 5.98 -5.09
N ALA A 52 3.34 4.81 -5.53
CA ALA A 52 3.36 3.58 -4.78
C ALA A 52 3.81 2.40 -5.66
N SER A 53 4.47 1.43 -5.02
CA SER A 53 4.82 0.14 -5.58
C SER A 53 4.01 -0.93 -4.86
N ILE A 54 3.32 -1.77 -5.63
CA ILE A 54 2.36 -2.76 -5.15
C ILE A 54 2.65 -4.08 -5.84
N TYR A 55 2.58 -5.19 -5.11
CA TYR A 55 2.62 -6.52 -5.68
C TYR A 55 1.26 -7.19 -5.55
N LEU A 56 0.77 -7.76 -6.65
CA LEU A 56 -0.48 -8.50 -6.73
C LEU A 56 -0.17 -9.98 -6.93
N PHE A 57 -0.65 -10.78 -5.99
CA PHE A 57 -0.53 -12.22 -5.97
C PHE A 57 -1.90 -12.85 -6.21
N ASN A 58 -1.92 -13.96 -6.94
CA ASN A 58 -3.10 -14.80 -7.08
C ASN A 58 -2.85 -16.12 -6.36
N GLU A 59 -3.43 -16.27 -5.17
CA GLU A 59 -3.29 -17.48 -4.37
C GLU A 59 -3.73 -18.73 -5.14
N PHE A 60 -4.75 -18.64 -6.01
CA PHE A 60 -5.24 -19.78 -6.78
C PHE A 60 -4.31 -20.22 -7.93
N MET A 61 -3.36 -19.38 -8.32
CA MET A 61 -2.38 -19.74 -9.36
C MET A 61 -1.19 -20.50 -8.78
N LEU A 62 -1.09 -20.61 -7.45
CA LEU A 62 0.03 -21.24 -6.76
C LEU A 62 -0.48 -22.42 -5.94
N ASP A 63 0.28 -23.52 -5.94
CA ASP A 63 -0.12 -24.76 -5.28
C ASP A 63 -0.15 -24.64 -3.75
N THR A 64 0.71 -23.77 -3.18
CA THR A 64 0.88 -23.61 -1.74
C THR A 64 1.24 -22.18 -1.36
N TRP A 65 1.04 -21.84 -0.08
CA TRP A 65 1.53 -20.60 0.51
C TRP A 65 3.07 -20.55 0.57
N ASP A 66 3.75 -21.70 0.65
CA ASP A 66 5.21 -21.75 0.55
C ASP A 66 5.71 -21.13 -0.76
N ASN A 67 5.04 -21.40 -1.89
CA ASN A 67 5.40 -20.79 -3.17
C ASN A 67 5.18 -19.26 -3.16
N LEU A 68 4.11 -18.78 -2.50
CA LEU A 68 3.88 -17.34 -2.33
C LEU A 68 5.01 -16.69 -1.53
N LEU A 69 5.49 -17.37 -0.47
CA LEU A 69 6.60 -16.89 0.34
C LEU A 69 7.92 -16.88 -0.44
N ASP A 70 8.22 -17.92 -1.22
CA ASP A 70 9.43 -17.97 -2.06
C ASP A 70 9.47 -16.83 -3.08
N ILE A 71 8.34 -16.55 -3.76
CA ILE A 71 8.24 -15.41 -4.68
C ILE A 71 8.42 -14.09 -3.91
N SER A 72 7.77 -13.96 -2.75
CA SER A 72 7.86 -12.75 -1.93
C SER A 72 9.29 -12.46 -1.45
N ASP A 73 10.04 -13.49 -1.05
CA ASP A 73 11.46 -13.37 -0.67
C ASP A 73 12.32 -12.87 -1.83
N SER A 74 12.05 -13.36 -3.05
CA SER A 74 12.79 -12.91 -4.24
C SER A 74 12.49 -11.46 -4.64
N ILE A 75 11.34 -10.91 -4.21
CA ILE A 75 10.96 -9.50 -4.44
C ILE A 75 11.64 -8.59 -3.42
N SER A 76 11.32 -8.75 -2.14
CA SER A 76 11.91 -7.96 -1.05
C SER A 76 11.61 -8.59 0.31
N GLY A 77 12.49 -8.34 1.29
CA GLY A 77 12.29 -8.81 2.67
C GLY A 77 11.00 -8.26 3.31
N ASP A 78 10.54 -7.08 2.90
CA ASP A 78 9.30 -6.47 3.37
C ASP A 78 8.06 -7.15 2.80
N VAL A 79 8.08 -7.48 1.50
CA VAL A 79 6.98 -8.23 0.89
C VAL A 79 6.89 -9.62 1.51
N LEU A 80 8.04 -10.27 1.74
CA LEU A 80 8.11 -11.53 2.48
C LEU A 80 7.52 -11.40 3.89
N GLU A 81 7.90 -10.38 4.64
CA GLU A 81 7.41 -10.14 6.00
C GLU A 81 5.89 -9.98 6.03
N VAL A 82 5.33 -9.18 5.12
CA VAL A 82 3.88 -9.03 4.98
C VAL A 82 3.25 -10.39 4.67
N MET A 83 3.72 -11.09 3.64
CA MET A 83 3.12 -12.35 3.22
C MET A 83 3.20 -13.44 4.29
N TYR A 84 4.28 -13.50 5.05
CA TYR A 84 4.43 -14.42 6.18
C TYR A 84 3.42 -14.13 7.30
N VAL A 85 3.16 -12.85 7.61
CA VAL A 85 2.12 -12.49 8.59
C VAL A 85 0.73 -12.81 8.04
N LEU A 86 0.47 -12.55 6.76
CA LEU A 86 -0.81 -12.87 6.13
C LEU A 86 -1.08 -14.39 6.15
N GLU A 87 -0.06 -15.21 5.87
CA GLU A 87 -0.18 -16.67 5.92
C GLU A 87 -0.65 -17.14 7.30
N LYS A 88 -0.04 -16.63 8.37
CA LYS A 88 -0.43 -16.98 9.74
C LYS A 88 -1.81 -16.47 10.12
N ALA A 89 -2.26 -15.38 9.51
CA ALA A 89 -3.54 -14.77 9.79
C ALA A 89 -4.70 -15.41 9.00
N LYS A 90 -4.43 -16.15 7.92
CA LYS A 90 -5.44 -16.61 6.93
C LYS A 90 -6.57 -17.49 7.49
N GLU A 91 -6.36 -18.13 8.63
CA GLU A 91 -7.42 -18.92 9.30
C GLU A 91 -8.44 -18.04 10.04
N ASN A 92 -8.03 -16.84 10.46
CA ASN A 92 -8.85 -15.91 11.26
C ASN A 92 -9.35 -14.72 10.44
N GLU A 93 -8.61 -14.39 9.40
CA GLU A 93 -8.85 -13.32 8.44
C GLU A 93 -9.12 -13.98 7.11
N ASN A 94 -10.26 -13.71 6.46
CA ASN A 94 -10.63 -14.30 5.17
C ASN A 94 -9.67 -13.89 4.04
N ILE A 95 -8.42 -14.36 4.09
CA ILE A 95 -7.32 -14.05 3.19
C ILE A 95 -7.24 -15.18 2.18
N PHE A 96 -7.78 -14.92 0.98
CA PHE A 96 -7.78 -15.87 -0.14
C PHE A 96 -7.87 -15.10 -1.45
N GLY A 97 -7.60 -15.78 -2.57
CA GLY A 97 -7.78 -15.22 -3.91
C GLY A 97 -6.74 -14.17 -4.29
N LEU A 98 -7.18 -12.98 -4.72
CA LEU A 98 -6.28 -11.90 -5.12
C LEU A 98 -5.81 -11.11 -3.90
N ILE A 99 -4.52 -11.21 -3.59
CA ILE A 99 -3.89 -10.60 -2.42
C ILE A 99 -2.90 -9.55 -2.92
N THR A 100 -2.96 -8.35 -2.36
CA THR A 100 -2.00 -7.28 -2.68
C THR A 100 -1.14 -6.94 -1.48
N VAL A 101 0.12 -6.63 -1.76
CA VAL A 101 1.06 -6.04 -0.79
C VAL A 101 1.44 -4.66 -1.28
N ILE A 102 1.14 -3.62 -0.48
CA ILE A 102 1.67 -2.28 -0.72
C ILE A 102 3.07 -2.23 -0.12
N ASP A 103 4.08 -2.43 -0.97
CA ASP A 103 5.50 -2.50 -0.58
C ASP A 103 6.06 -1.11 -0.27
N HIS A 104 5.70 -0.12 -1.08
CA HIS A 104 6.16 1.25 -0.91
C HIS A 104 5.09 2.27 -1.25
N ILE A 105 5.07 3.37 -0.49
CA ILE A 105 4.27 4.56 -0.82
C ILE A 105 5.02 5.81 -0.38
N GLU A 106 5.08 6.80 -1.26
CA GLU A 106 5.81 8.03 -1.01
C GLU A 106 5.14 9.24 -1.68
N ILE A 107 5.08 10.34 -0.93
CA ILE A 107 4.79 11.67 -1.45
C ILE A 107 6.09 12.47 -1.43
N TYR A 108 6.44 13.14 -2.53
CA TYR A 108 7.67 13.94 -2.59
C TYR A 108 7.64 15.06 -1.54
N ASN A 109 8.83 15.40 -1.04
CA ASN A 109 9.01 16.21 0.18
C ASN A 109 8.25 17.55 0.14
N GLU A 110 8.28 18.23 -1.00
CA GLU A 110 7.61 19.51 -1.30
C GLU A 110 6.08 19.43 -1.29
N TYR A 111 5.52 18.22 -1.37
CA TYR A 111 4.08 17.95 -1.40
C TYR A 111 3.58 17.27 -0.12
N ARG A 112 4.44 17.01 0.87
CA ARG A 112 4.03 16.38 2.14
C ARG A 112 3.14 17.31 2.98
N ASN A 113 2.36 16.71 3.88
CA ASN A 113 1.42 17.39 4.80
C ASN A 113 0.23 18.11 4.13
N LYS A 114 -0.04 17.84 2.84
CA LYS A 114 -1.18 18.41 2.08
C LYS A 114 -2.32 17.42 1.81
N GLY A 115 -2.27 16.24 2.42
CA GLY A 115 -3.30 15.21 2.27
C GLY A 115 -3.18 14.32 1.01
N TYR A 116 -2.19 14.52 0.14
CA TYR A 116 -2.04 13.75 -1.10
C TYR A 116 -1.88 12.24 -0.92
N SER A 117 -1.25 11.80 0.18
CA SER A 117 -1.19 10.36 0.51
C SER A 117 -2.58 9.75 0.66
N SER A 118 -3.55 10.49 1.21
CA SER A 118 -4.95 10.05 1.28
C SER A 118 -5.59 9.92 -0.09
N ILE A 119 -5.28 10.81 -1.03
CA ILE A 119 -5.80 10.72 -2.41
C ILE A 119 -5.25 9.46 -3.08
N LEU A 120 -3.93 9.26 -3.00
CA LEU A 120 -3.25 8.10 -3.57
C LEU A 120 -3.79 6.78 -3.01
N ILE A 121 -3.83 6.61 -1.68
CA ILE A 121 -4.36 5.39 -1.06
C ILE A 121 -5.82 5.15 -1.42
N ASN A 122 -6.67 6.19 -1.40
CA ASN A 122 -8.08 6.01 -1.73
C ASN A 122 -8.26 5.53 -3.17
N LYS A 123 -7.49 6.09 -4.12
CA LYS A 123 -7.51 5.67 -5.54
C LYS A 123 -6.94 4.28 -5.75
N ILE A 124 -5.90 3.89 -5.01
CA ILE A 124 -5.36 2.52 -5.01
C ILE A 124 -6.44 1.53 -4.53
N ILE A 125 -7.09 1.80 -3.41
CA ILE A 125 -8.15 0.92 -2.88
C ILE A 125 -9.36 0.87 -3.82
N GLU A 126 -9.73 1.99 -4.45
CA GLU A 126 -10.77 2.03 -5.49
C GLU A 126 -10.40 1.12 -6.68
N TYR A 127 -9.15 1.22 -7.17
CA TYR A 127 -8.63 0.36 -8.22
C TYR A 127 -8.64 -1.13 -7.83
N PHE A 128 -8.22 -1.46 -6.62
CA PHE A 128 -8.26 -2.84 -6.09
C PHE A 128 -9.68 -3.43 -6.06
N ASN A 129 -10.69 -2.63 -5.71
CA ASN A 129 -12.08 -3.07 -5.81
C ASN A 129 -12.49 -3.36 -7.26
N TYR A 130 -12.05 -2.54 -8.23
CA TYR A 130 -12.35 -2.77 -9.66
C TYR A 130 -11.75 -4.06 -10.20
N ILE A 131 -10.56 -4.44 -9.73
CA ILE A 131 -9.88 -5.67 -10.16
C ILE A 131 -10.17 -6.87 -9.24
N ASN A 132 -11.13 -6.75 -8.32
CA ASN A 132 -11.56 -7.79 -7.38
C ASN A 132 -10.44 -8.33 -6.47
N VAL A 133 -9.55 -7.46 -6.00
CA VAL A 133 -8.62 -7.81 -4.91
C VAL A 133 -9.43 -8.13 -3.66
N ASN A 134 -9.11 -9.23 -3.00
CA ASN A 134 -9.78 -9.70 -1.80
C ASN A 134 -9.15 -9.13 -0.52
N TYR A 135 -7.81 -9.00 -0.52
CA TYR A 135 -7.07 -8.59 0.66
C TYR A 135 -5.88 -7.69 0.33
N VAL A 136 -5.59 -6.74 1.23
CA VAL A 136 -4.45 -5.82 1.14
C VAL A 136 -3.61 -5.94 2.40
N GLY A 137 -2.31 -6.18 2.26
CA GLY A 137 -1.32 -6.13 3.33
C GLY A 137 -0.32 -4.99 3.14
N LEU A 138 0.20 -4.43 4.24
CA LEU A 138 1.27 -3.45 4.21
C LEU A 138 2.01 -3.36 5.55
N ILE A 139 3.20 -2.74 5.51
CA ILE A 139 3.91 -2.24 6.69
C ILE A 139 3.69 -0.72 6.77
N PRO A 140 3.11 -0.17 7.85
CA PRO A 140 2.71 1.22 7.92
C PRO A 140 3.91 2.16 8.14
N ALA A 141 4.93 1.70 8.86
CA ALA A 141 6.18 2.41 9.10
C ALA A 141 7.27 1.39 9.48
N ARG A 142 8.48 1.61 8.95
CA ARG A 142 9.64 0.76 9.22
C ARG A 142 10.48 1.29 10.38
N ILE A 143 10.83 0.45 11.35
CA ILE A 143 11.65 0.83 12.50
C ILE A 143 13.13 0.68 12.17
N TYR A 144 13.74 1.70 11.54
CA TYR A 144 15.17 1.68 11.21
C TYR A 144 16.10 2.18 12.33
N SER A 145 15.56 2.89 13.35
CA SER A 145 16.31 3.35 14.54
C SER A 145 15.36 3.96 15.59
N ASP A 146 15.85 4.17 16.82
CA ASP A 146 15.11 4.79 17.95
C ASP A 146 14.47 6.15 17.63
N ARG A 147 14.93 6.86 16.60
CA ARG A 147 14.35 8.15 16.16
C ARG A 147 13.04 8.00 15.37
N VAL A 148 12.64 6.79 14.99
CA VAL A 148 11.47 6.52 14.13
C VAL A 148 10.21 6.13 14.92
N VAL A 149 10.35 5.74 16.19
CA VAL A 149 9.25 5.26 17.04
C VAL A 149 8.10 6.28 17.19
N GLN A 150 8.38 7.58 17.17
CA GLN A 150 7.34 8.64 17.30
C GLN A 150 6.47 8.84 16.04
N ASN A 151 6.88 8.30 14.89
CA ASN A 151 6.10 8.38 13.65
C ASN A 151 5.32 7.09 13.35
N GLU A 152 5.65 5.99 14.04
CA GLU A 152 4.97 4.71 13.85
C GLU A 152 3.50 4.79 14.27
N ASP A 153 3.20 5.29 15.47
CA ASP A 153 1.81 5.44 15.94
C ASP A 153 0.96 6.28 14.98
N LYS A 154 1.54 7.35 14.42
CA LYS A 154 0.83 8.20 13.45
C LYS A 154 0.53 7.45 12.16
N ALA A 155 1.48 6.69 11.65
CA ALA A 155 1.28 5.87 10.45
C ALA A 155 0.24 4.78 10.70
N ILE A 156 0.32 4.09 11.84
CA ILE A 156 -0.67 3.08 12.25
C ILE A 156 -2.07 3.71 12.32
N GLN A 157 -2.23 4.83 13.03
CA GLN A 157 -3.53 5.51 13.12
C GLN A 157 -4.03 6.01 11.76
N TYR A 158 -3.12 6.48 10.88
CA TYR A 158 -3.47 6.84 9.52
C TYR A 158 -4.10 5.66 8.76
N TYR A 159 -3.48 4.48 8.79
CA TYR A 159 -4.02 3.30 8.11
C TYR A 159 -5.25 2.70 8.80
N ILE A 160 -5.37 2.79 10.13
CA ILE A 160 -6.62 2.46 10.85
C ILE A 160 -7.78 3.31 10.33
N ASN A 161 -7.56 4.62 10.14
CA ASN A 161 -8.59 5.50 9.58
C ASN A 161 -8.92 5.20 8.11
N LYS A 162 -8.05 4.49 7.40
CA LYS A 162 -8.31 3.92 6.06
C LYS A 162 -8.95 2.53 6.12
N GLY A 163 -9.26 2.04 7.31
CA GLY A 163 -9.92 0.76 7.57
C GLY A 163 -8.99 -0.45 7.42
N PHE A 164 -7.68 -0.26 7.59
CA PHE A 164 -6.76 -1.36 7.87
C PHE A 164 -6.81 -1.70 9.36
N LYS A 165 -6.41 -2.91 9.71
CA LYS A 165 -6.26 -3.36 11.09
C LYS A 165 -4.88 -3.96 11.34
N PRO A 166 -4.33 -3.79 12.54
CA PRO A 166 -3.10 -4.47 12.92
C PRO A 166 -3.32 -5.98 12.94
N LEU A 167 -2.40 -6.75 12.34
CA LEU A 167 -2.43 -8.22 12.37
C LEU A 167 -1.42 -8.75 13.40
N SER A 168 -0.14 -8.68 13.09
CA SER A 168 0.94 -9.08 13.99
C SER A 168 2.27 -8.48 13.55
N ARG A 169 3.32 -8.68 14.36
CA ARG A 169 4.72 -8.40 13.99
C ARG A 169 5.43 -9.72 13.69
N HIS A 170 6.32 -9.72 12.73
CA HIS A 170 7.22 -10.85 12.50
C HIS A 170 8.48 -10.73 13.38
N LEU A 171 8.63 -11.54 14.44
CA LEU A 171 9.88 -11.71 15.24
C LEU A 171 10.78 -10.45 15.37
N ASP A 172 10.38 -9.51 16.23
CA ASP A 172 11.03 -8.18 16.44
C ASP A 172 11.00 -7.21 15.23
N GLY A 173 10.25 -7.56 14.19
CA GLY A 173 10.03 -6.78 12.97
C GLY A 173 8.89 -5.77 13.04
N ASP A 174 8.52 -5.28 11.87
CA ASP A 174 7.57 -4.21 11.71
C ASP A 174 6.13 -4.73 11.89
N LEU A 175 5.21 -3.83 12.25
CA LEU A 175 3.80 -4.20 12.36
C LEU A 175 3.22 -4.38 10.97
N VAL A 176 2.71 -5.56 10.66
CA VAL A 176 1.92 -5.75 9.44
C VAL A 176 0.47 -5.40 9.70
N MET A 177 -0.11 -4.62 8.79
CA MET A 177 -1.52 -4.27 8.79
C MET A 177 -2.23 -4.88 7.59
N GLY A 178 -3.47 -5.32 7.79
CA GLY A 178 -4.30 -5.97 6.79
C GLY A 178 -5.63 -5.26 6.57
N LYS A 179 -6.21 -5.38 5.38
CA LYS A 179 -7.54 -4.89 5.05
C LYS A 179 -8.26 -5.89 4.14
N SER A 180 -9.41 -6.38 4.61
CA SER A 180 -10.39 -7.08 3.77
C SER A 180 -11.08 -6.08 2.84
N LEU A 181 -11.21 -6.44 1.57
CA LEU A 181 -12.02 -5.69 0.58
C LEU A 181 -13.33 -6.41 0.22
N ILE A 182 -13.57 -7.58 0.83
CA ILE A 182 -14.83 -8.33 0.77
C ILE A 182 -15.73 -8.03 1.95
#